data_AF-A0A941EZ60-F1
#
_entry.id   AF-A0A941EZ60-F1
#
_cell.length_a   1.000
_cell.length_b   1.000
_cell.length_c   1.000
_cell.angle_alpha   90.00
_cell.angle_beta   90.00
_cell.angle_gamma   90.00
#
_symmetry.space_group_name_H-M   'P 1'
#
loop_
_entity.id
_entity.type
_entity.pdbx_description
1 polymer ?
#
loop_
_entity_poly.entity_id
_entity_poly.type
_entity_poly.pdbx_seq_one_letter_code
_entity_poly.pdbx_strand_id
1 'polypeptide(L)'
;LLEFVREAVDAGVVGGRHLAAALELEAQLSAGRERPVPMNIDGATAVIYAELGFTAELARGLFILSRSVGVLAHSWEETRSGRRIKGPMPPPLLPTYTGQAERAWTAATVDTP
;
A
#
# COMPACT_ATOMS: atom_id res chain seq x y z
N LEU A 1 7.74 16.26 5.76
CA LEU A 1 7.71 15.15 6.74
C LEU A 1 9.08 14.88 7.33
N LEU A 2 10.09 14.46 6.55
CA LEU A 2 11.45 14.29 7.08
C LEU A 2 12.05 15.61 7.61
N GLU A 3 11.64 16.75 7.06
CA GLU A 3 11.98 18.08 7.59
C GLU A 3 11.51 18.28 9.03
N PHE A 4 10.28 17.90 9.38
CA PHE A 4 9.80 17.95 10.76
C PHE A 4 10.58 17.03 11.69
N VAL A 5 11.04 15.88 11.19
CA VAL A 5 11.93 15.01 11.97
C VAL A 5 13.27 15.70 12.19
N ARG A 6 13.81 16.37 11.16
CA ARG A 6 15.07 17.15 11.27
C ARG A 6 14.93 18.28 12.28
N GLU A 7 13.86 19.05 12.23
CA GLU A 7 13.57 20.09 13.23
C GLU A 7 13.47 19.51 14.65
N ALA A 8 12.85 18.34 14.81
CA ALA A 8 12.76 17.67 16.10
C ALA A 8 14.12 17.15 16.60
N VAL A 9 15.01 16.73 15.70
CA VAL A 9 16.41 16.38 16.02
C VAL A 9 17.18 17.62 16.44
N ASP A 10 17.07 18.71 15.67
CA ASP A 10 17.76 19.99 15.95
C ASP A 10 17.30 20.59 17.29
N ALA A 11 16.04 20.40 17.65
CA ALA A 11 15.48 20.77 18.94
C ALA A 11 15.80 19.78 20.09
N GLY A 12 16.49 18.66 19.80
CA GLY A 12 16.85 17.64 20.78
C GLY A 12 15.67 16.80 21.31
N VAL A 13 14.53 16.80 20.63
CA VAL A 13 13.32 16.06 21.01
C VAL A 13 13.47 14.56 20.72
N VAL A 14 14.19 14.21 19.64
CA VAL A 14 14.48 12.84 19.23
C VAL A 14 15.96 12.68 18.86
N GLY A 15 16.47 11.45 18.88
CA GLY A 15 17.90 11.17 18.72
C GLY A 15 18.43 11.24 17.29
N GLY A 16 17.59 11.08 16.27
CA GLY A 16 17.95 11.25 14.86
C GLY A 16 18.69 10.07 14.20
N ARG A 17 18.95 8.99 14.95
CA ARG A 17 19.68 7.81 14.42
C ARG A 17 18.97 7.14 13.24
N HIS A 18 17.64 7.08 13.27
CA HIS A 18 16.83 6.44 12.24
C HIS A 18 16.68 7.37 11.03
N LEU A 19 16.59 8.69 11.26
CA LEU A 19 16.66 9.68 10.19
C LEU A 19 18.00 9.56 9.44
N ALA A 20 19.13 9.50 10.16
CA ALA A 20 20.44 9.34 9.55
C ALA A 20 20.55 8.04 8.72
N ALA A 21 20.09 6.92 9.28
CA ALA A 21 20.07 5.65 8.56
C ALA A 21 19.19 5.68 7.30
N ALA A 22 18.02 6.32 7.36
CA ALA A 22 17.11 6.42 6.22
C ALA A 22 17.69 7.28 5.08
N LEU A 23 18.33 8.40 5.41
CA LEU A 23 18.98 9.27 4.43
C LEU A 23 20.17 8.58 3.77
N GLU A 24 20.94 7.80 4.54
CA GLU A 24 22.05 7.01 3.98
C GLU A 24 21.54 5.91 3.04
N LEU A 25 20.47 5.21 3.41
CA LEU A 25 19.84 4.23 2.53
C LEU A 25 19.35 4.86 1.22
N GLU A 26 18.72 6.04 1.29
CA GLU A 26 18.28 6.78 0.11
C GLU A 26 19.46 7.18 -0.79
N ALA A 27 20.58 7.63 -0.20
CA ALA A 27 21.79 7.96 -0.93
C ALA A 27 22.39 6.72 -1.64
N GLN A 28 22.50 5.60 -0.93
CA GLN A 28 23.05 4.34 -1.48
C GLN A 28 22.17 3.77 -2.59
N LEU A 29 20.84 3.82 -2.44
CA LEU A 29 19.90 3.37 -3.47
C LEU A 29 19.94 4.25 -4.73
N SER A 30 20.29 5.53 -4.56
CA SER A 30 20.40 6.51 -5.64
C SER A 30 21.76 6.47 -6.36
N ALA A 31 22.80 5.91 -5.73
CA ALA A 31 24.13 5.84 -6.31
C ALA A 31 24.13 5.10 -7.65
N GLY A 32 24.76 5.71 -8.67
CA GLY A 32 24.88 5.13 -10.01
C GLY A 32 23.62 5.15 -10.87
N ARG A 33 22.54 5.80 -10.41
CA ARG A 33 21.30 5.99 -11.18
C ARG A 33 21.24 7.38 -11.78
N GLU A 34 20.67 7.50 -12.98
CA GLU A 34 20.41 8.81 -13.60
C GLU A 34 19.42 9.66 -12.80
N ARG A 35 18.54 9.02 -12.03
CA ARG A 35 17.56 9.67 -11.16
C ARG A 35 17.62 9.06 -9.76
N PRO A 36 17.55 9.88 -8.70
CA PRO A 36 17.52 9.40 -7.33
C PRO A 36 16.26 8.56 -7.06
N VAL A 37 16.35 7.65 -6.10
CA VAL A 37 15.23 6.84 -5.61
C VAL A 37 14.65 7.55 -4.39
N PRO A 38 13.57 8.34 -4.53
CA PRO A 38 13.08 9.16 -3.44
C PRO A 38 12.48 8.30 -2.32
N MET A 39 12.65 8.75 -1.08
CA MET A 39 11.93 8.20 0.06
C MET A 39 10.40 8.32 -0.14
N ASN A 40 9.69 7.20 -0.04
CA ASN A 40 8.24 7.20 -0.10
C ASN A 40 7.61 7.58 1.27
N ILE A 41 6.29 7.76 1.28
CA ILE A 41 5.57 8.12 2.49
C ILE A 41 5.72 7.06 3.60
N ASP A 42 5.71 5.78 3.25
CA ASP A 42 5.81 4.69 4.23
C ASP A 42 7.16 4.72 4.95
N GLY A 43 8.26 4.93 4.22
CA GLY A 43 9.60 5.06 4.80
C GLY A 43 9.74 6.32 5.65
N ALA A 44 9.22 7.46 5.19
CA ALA A 44 9.22 8.69 6.00
C ALA A 44 8.43 8.53 7.31
N THR A 45 7.31 7.82 7.28
CA THR A 45 6.50 7.55 8.47
C THR A 45 7.18 6.53 9.39
N ALA A 46 7.85 5.54 8.83
CA ALA A 46 8.65 4.58 9.60
C ALA A 46 9.78 5.26 10.37
N VAL A 47 10.46 6.25 9.78
CA VAL A 47 11.45 7.07 10.48
C VAL A 47 10.83 7.78 11.67
N ILE A 48 9.67 8.42 11.49
CA ILE A 48 8.95 9.10 12.59
C ILE A 48 8.65 8.12 13.73
N TYR A 49 8.05 6.97 13.41
CA TYR A 49 7.70 5.98 14.43
C TYR A 49 8.93 5.42 15.16
N ALA A 50 10.02 5.20 14.43
CA ALA A 50 11.25 4.69 15.03
C ALA A 50 11.93 5.75 15.93
N GLU A 51 11.94 7.02 15.51
CA GLU A 51 12.43 8.13 16.36
C GLU A 51 11.61 8.33 17.63
N LEU A 52 10.29 8.07 17.56
CA LEU A 52 9.40 8.09 18.71
C LEU A 52 9.49 6.82 19.58
N GLY A 53 10.31 5.84 19.21
CA GLY A 53 10.55 4.62 19.99
C GLY A 53 9.50 3.52 19.82
N PHE A 54 8.64 3.58 18.80
CA PHE A 54 7.70 2.50 18.52
C PHE A 54 8.42 1.27 17.95
N THR A 55 7.95 0.09 18.35
CA THR A 55 8.34 -1.16 17.66
C THR A 55 7.66 -1.23 16.29
N ALA A 56 8.19 -2.08 15.41
CA ALA A 56 7.64 -2.26 14.07
C ALA A 56 6.17 -2.77 14.10
N GLU A 57 5.82 -3.59 15.08
CA GLU A 57 4.47 -4.11 15.29
C GLU A 57 3.48 -2.99 15.65
N LEU A 58 3.87 -2.10 16.57
CA LEU A 58 3.04 -0.95 16.96
C LEU A 58 2.89 0.05 15.81
N ALA A 59 3.97 0.32 15.08
CA ALA A 59 3.95 1.18 13.90
C ALA A 59 2.96 0.69 12.83
N ARG A 60 2.87 -0.63 12.61
CA ARG A 60 1.87 -1.24 11.73
C ARG A 60 0.44 -1.01 12.23
N GLY A 61 0.22 -1.08 13.54
CA GLY A 61 -1.07 -0.75 14.16
C GLY A 61 -1.49 0.69 13.87
N LEU A 62 -0.57 1.66 14.06
CA LEU A 62 -0.81 3.08 13.76
C LEU A 62 -1.15 3.31 12.28
N PHE A 63 -0.45 2.62 11.37
CA PHE A 63 -0.76 2.67 9.95
C PHE A 63 -2.18 2.18 9.64
N ILE A 64 -2.58 1.04 10.20
CA ILE A 64 -3.93 0.46 10.01
C ILE A 64 -5.00 1.43 10.54
N LEU A 65 -4.80 2.01 11.72
CA LEU A 65 -5.75 2.97 12.30
C LEU A 65 -5.95 4.18 11.39
N SER A 66 -4.86 4.78 10.89
CA SER A 66 -4.92 5.91 9.96
C SER A 66 -5.68 5.57 8.68
N ARG A 67 -5.38 4.41 8.06
CA ARG A 67 -6.07 3.97 6.83
C ARG A 67 -7.53 3.62 7.05
N SER A 68 -7.89 3.10 8.22
CA SER A 68 -9.27 2.72 8.55
C SER A 68 -10.23 3.90 8.52
N VAL A 69 -9.79 5.10 8.94
CA VAL A 69 -10.59 6.33 8.87
C VAL A 69 -10.95 6.67 7.43
N GLY A 70 -9.98 6.61 6.51
CA GLY A 70 -10.22 6.88 5.09
C GLY A 70 -11.12 5.83 4.42
N VAL A 71 -10.94 4.55 4.75
CA VAL A 71 -11.80 3.46 4.25
C VAL A 71 -13.24 3.64 4.73
N LEU A 72 -13.45 4.04 5.99
CA LEU A 72 -14.77 4.35 6.52
C LEU A 72 -15.42 5.50 5.78
N ALA A 73 -14.70 6.61 5.58
CA ALA A 73 -15.20 7.79 4.86
C ALA A 73 -15.62 7.44 3.43
N HIS A 74 -14.74 6.77 2.68
CA HIS A 74 -15.07 6.35 1.31
C HIS A 74 -16.22 5.34 1.25
N SER A 75 -16.29 4.42 2.21
CA SER A 75 -17.39 3.46 2.27
C SER A 75 -18.72 4.20 2.50
N TRP A 76 -18.74 5.20 3.37
CA TRP A 76 -19.91 6.04 3.58
C TRP A 76 -20.29 6.83 2.33
N GLU A 77 -19.34 7.48 1.66
CA GLU A 77 -19.58 8.19 0.39
C GLU A 77 -20.16 7.26 -0.69
N GLU A 78 -19.61 6.06 -0.84
CA GLU A 78 -20.09 5.08 -1.82
C GLU A 78 -21.53 4.63 -1.51
N THR A 79 -21.88 4.40 -0.24
CA THR A 79 -23.27 4.05 0.15
C THR A 79 -24.29 5.13 -0.21
N ARG A 80 -23.87 6.40 -0.27
CA ARG A 80 -24.70 7.55 -0.64
C ARG A 80 -24.74 7.81 -2.15
N SER A 81 -23.91 7.15 -2.94
CA SER A 81 -23.73 7.49 -4.35
C SER A 81 -24.87 7.03 -5.30
N GLY A 82 -25.78 6.16 -4.84
CA GLY A 82 -26.90 5.66 -5.64
C GLY A 82 -26.51 4.83 -6.88
N ARG A 83 -25.22 4.53 -7.06
CA ARG A 83 -24.72 3.75 -8.19
C ARG A 83 -24.94 2.26 -7.98
N ARG A 84 -25.03 1.52 -9.10
CA ARG A 84 -25.07 0.05 -9.09
C ARG A 84 -23.74 -0.51 -8.59
N ILE A 85 -23.78 -1.77 -8.11
CA ILE A 85 -22.57 -2.52 -7.73
C ILE A 85 -21.59 -2.52 -8.91
N LYS A 86 -20.35 -2.12 -8.63
CA LYS A 86 -19.26 -2.14 -9.60
C LYS A 86 -18.76 -3.57 -9.77
N GLY A 87 -18.50 -3.98 -11.01
CA GLY A 87 -17.80 -5.24 -11.29
C GLY A 87 -16.35 -5.19 -10.79
N PRO A 88 -15.68 -6.35 -10.66
CA PRO A 88 -14.32 -6.44 -10.11
C PRO A 88 -13.26 -5.77 -11.00
N MET A 89 -13.53 -5.66 -12.30
CA MET A 89 -12.64 -5.11 -13.32
C MET A 89 -13.45 -4.22 -14.28
N PRO A 90 -12.88 -3.13 -14.80
CA PRO A 90 -13.53 -2.39 -15.88
C PRO A 90 -13.62 -3.30 -17.13
N PRO A 91 -14.71 -3.22 -17.93
CA PRO A 91 -14.95 -4.12 -19.07
C PRO A 91 -13.79 -4.30 -20.07
N PRO A 92 -12.98 -3.27 -20.43
CA PRO A 92 -11.88 -3.48 -21.38
C PRO A 92 -10.65 -4.19 -20.80
N LEU A 93 -10.58 -4.38 -19.47
CA LEU A 93 -9.43 -4.97 -18.79
C LEU A 93 -9.71 -6.38 -18.27
N LEU A 94 -10.72 -7.09 -18.81
CA LEU A 94 -11.00 -8.45 -18.37
C LEU A 94 -9.78 -9.36 -18.56
N PRO A 95 -9.52 -10.31 -17.64
CA PRO A 95 -8.40 -11.24 -17.77
C PRO A 95 -8.49 -12.04 -19.06
N THR A 96 -7.34 -12.23 -19.73
CA THR A 96 -7.25 -13.16 -20.85
C THR A 96 -7.56 -14.57 -20.37
N TYR A 97 -8.61 -15.15 -20.91
CA TYR A 97 -8.97 -16.54 -20.61
C TYR A 97 -7.97 -17.49 -21.28
N THR A 98 -7.27 -18.30 -20.48
CA THR A 98 -6.28 -19.31 -20.94
C THR A 98 -6.77 -20.75 -20.74
N GLY A 99 -8.05 -20.92 -20.44
CA GLY A 99 -8.66 -22.24 -20.26
C GLY A 99 -9.05 -22.92 -21.59
N GLN A 100 -9.91 -23.92 -21.48
CA GLN A 100 -10.36 -24.69 -22.63
C GLN A 100 -11.28 -23.84 -23.53
N ALA A 101 -11.10 -23.96 -24.84
CA ALA A 101 -12.00 -23.32 -25.80
C ALA A 101 -13.46 -23.74 -25.54
N GLU A 102 -14.38 -22.87 -25.93
CA GLU A 102 -15.81 -23.15 -25.88
C GLU A 102 -16.11 -24.49 -26.58
N ARG A 103 -16.87 -25.35 -25.90
CA ARG A 103 -17.21 -26.69 -26.38
C ARG A 103 -18.68 -26.97 -26.15
N ALA A 104 -19.31 -27.60 -27.14
CA ALA A 104 -20.69 -28.02 -27.03
C ALA A 104 -20.83 -29.06 -25.92
N TRP A 105 -21.91 -28.95 -25.15
CA TRP A 105 -22.28 -29.98 -24.20
C TRP A 105 -22.76 -31.23 -24.96
N THR A 106 -22.03 -32.33 -24.84
CA THR A 106 -22.52 -33.66 -25.24
C THR A 106 -23.10 -34.34 -24.02
N ALA A 107 -24.43 -34.53 -24.01
CA ALA A 107 -25.04 -35.43 -23.05
C ALA A 107 -24.44 -36.83 -23.27
N ALA A 108 -23.75 -37.36 -22.27
CA ALA A 108 -23.39 -38.77 -22.29
C ALA A 108 -24.70 -39.56 -22.33
N THR A 109 -24.83 -40.50 -23.26
CA THR A 109 -25.79 -41.60 -23.11
C THR A 109 -25.39 -42.31 -21.83
N VAL A 110 -26.10 -42.01 -20.75
CA VAL A 110 -26.10 -42.83 -19.54
C VAL A 110 -26.58 -44.18 -20.02
N ASP A 111 -25.70 -45.17 -20.01
CA ASP A 111 -26.07 -46.55 -20.27
C ASP A 111 -26.92 -46.98 -19.06
N THR A 112 -28.23 -46.83 -19.22
CA THR A 112 -29.21 -47.33 -18.25
C THR A 112 -29.10 -48.86 -18.25
N PRO A 113 -28.96 -49.51 -17.09
CA PRO A 113 -28.88 -50.97 -17.00
C PRO A 113 -30.10 -51.68 -17.57
#